data_AF-A0A3T0RPI3-F1
#
_entry.id   AF-A0A3T0RPI3-F1
#
_cell.length_a   1.000
_cell.length_b   1.000
_cell.length_c   1.000
_cell.angle_alpha   90.00
_cell.angle_beta   90.00
_cell.angle_gamma   90.00
#
_symmetry.space_group_name_H-M   'P 1'
#
loop_
_entity.id
_entity.type
_entity.pdbx_description
1 polymer ?
#
loop_
_entity_poly.entity_id
_entity_poly.type
_entity_poly.pdbx_seq_one_letter_code
_entity_poly.pdbx_strand_id
1 'polypeptide(L)'
;MKVLTLLALLLTSVGHAESLTPDLIQLDGQYEMQLDINGTVFKDIMVLQGKDQPMTLNNFKGPLAGTIEVTGMFKSSLEGVGSCNLDNSTCAFDFFIIANENTQSFKVIYKMQLEQNDFTKLINGETKQIRLTGTAYLEDGSELGKFVATK
;
A
#
# COMPACT_ATOMS: atom_id res chain seq x y z
N MET A 1 -39.43 -60.20 -24.73
CA MET A 1 -38.26 -59.32 -24.98
C MET A 1 -38.72 -57.87 -25.05
N LYS A 2 -38.31 -57.04 -24.08
CA LYS A 2 -38.04 -55.60 -24.22
C LYS A 2 -37.40 -55.16 -22.90
N VAL A 3 -36.06 -55.10 -22.92
CA VAL A 3 -35.23 -54.72 -21.79
C VAL A 3 -35.21 -53.19 -21.71
N LEU A 4 -35.65 -52.67 -20.57
CA LEU A 4 -35.51 -51.28 -20.17
C LEU A 4 -34.01 -51.00 -19.98
N THR A 5 -33.44 -50.07 -20.74
CA THR A 5 -32.05 -49.62 -20.51
C THR A 5 -32.10 -48.20 -19.97
N LEU A 6 -31.79 -48.08 -18.68
CA LEU A 6 -31.68 -46.86 -17.91
C LEU A 6 -30.40 -46.12 -18.35
N LEU A 7 -30.54 -44.91 -18.91
CA LEU A 7 -29.41 -44.07 -19.27
C LEU A 7 -29.02 -43.21 -18.07
N ALA A 8 -27.94 -43.57 -17.38
CA ALA A 8 -27.39 -42.80 -16.28
C ALA A 8 -26.63 -41.58 -16.83
N LEU A 9 -27.12 -40.38 -16.54
CA LEU A 9 -26.39 -39.13 -16.74
C LEU A 9 -25.26 -39.05 -15.71
N LEU A 10 -24.03 -39.26 -16.15
CA LEU A 10 -22.82 -38.89 -15.40
C LEU A 10 -22.56 -37.39 -15.59
N LEU A 11 -23.03 -36.59 -14.63
CA LEU A 11 -22.60 -35.20 -14.46
C LEU A 11 -21.17 -35.23 -13.91
N THR A 12 -20.17 -35.11 -14.79
CA THR A 12 -18.80 -34.82 -14.36
C THR A 12 -18.73 -33.35 -13.98
N SER A 13 -18.90 -33.08 -12.68
CA SER A 13 -18.58 -31.78 -12.10
C SER A 13 -17.08 -31.54 -12.29
N VAL A 14 -16.73 -30.74 -13.29
CA VAL A 14 -15.39 -30.16 -13.42
C VAL A 14 -15.29 -29.11 -12.33
N GLY A 15 -14.91 -29.55 -11.13
CA GLY A 15 -14.50 -28.66 -10.06
C GLY A 15 -13.31 -27.87 -10.57
N HIS A 16 -13.53 -26.62 -10.95
CA HIS A 16 -12.46 -25.66 -11.10
C HIS A 16 -11.88 -25.49 -9.70
N ALA A 17 -10.78 -26.18 -9.42
CA ALA A 17 -9.90 -25.80 -8.34
C ALA A 17 -9.32 -24.45 -8.74
N GLU A 18 -9.99 -23.37 -8.37
CA GLU A 18 -9.37 -22.06 -8.34
C GLU A 18 -8.16 -22.20 -7.43
N SER A 19 -6.98 -22.12 -8.05
CA SER A 19 -5.70 -22.08 -7.37
C SER A 19 -5.78 -20.99 -6.31
N LEU A 20 -5.75 -21.38 -5.04
CA LEU A 20 -5.62 -20.52 -3.86
C LEU A 20 -4.20 -19.92 -3.79
N THR A 21 -3.72 -19.34 -4.89
CA THR A 21 -2.65 -18.35 -4.78
C THR A 21 -3.28 -17.14 -4.13
N PRO A 22 -2.83 -16.71 -2.94
CA PRO A 22 -3.31 -15.46 -2.38
C PRO A 22 -3.14 -14.40 -3.46
N ASP A 23 -4.22 -13.69 -3.79
CA ASP A 23 -4.17 -12.60 -4.75
C ASP A 23 -2.96 -11.74 -4.39
N LEU A 24 -2.08 -11.50 -5.37
CA LEU A 24 -0.88 -10.72 -5.16
C LEU A 24 -1.32 -9.29 -4.79
N ILE A 25 -1.33 -8.97 -3.49
CA ILE A 25 -1.77 -7.65 -3.02
C ILE A 25 -0.70 -6.63 -3.40
N GLN A 26 -0.98 -5.88 -4.47
CA GLN A 26 -0.08 -4.87 -5.00
C GLN A 26 -0.24 -3.54 -4.27
N LEU A 27 0.88 -3.02 -3.77
CA LEU A 27 0.95 -1.80 -2.99
C LEU A 27 1.29 -0.57 -3.84
N ASP A 28 1.78 -0.75 -5.07
CA ASP A 28 1.98 0.38 -5.98
C ASP A 28 0.65 1.07 -6.30
N GLY A 29 0.65 2.39 -6.41
CA GLY A 29 -0.49 3.15 -6.89
C GLY A 29 -0.64 4.50 -6.22
N GLN A 30 -1.82 5.08 -6.43
CA GLN A 30 -2.22 6.34 -5.83
C GLN A 30 -2.92 6.11 -4.50
N TYR A 31 -2.56 6.92 -3.52
CA TYR A 31 -3.10 6.95 -2.18
C TYR A 31 -3.63 8.35 -1.89
N GLU A 32 -4.81 8.41 -1.29
CA GLU A 32 -5.29 9.62 -0.62
C GLU A 32 -4.63 9.68 0.76
N MET A 33 -3.86 10.74 1.01
CA MET A 33 -3.15 10.94 2.27
C MET A 33 -3.80 12.07 3.07
N GLN A 34 -4.03 11.80 4.35
CA GLN A 34 -4.47 12.79 5.33
C GLN A 34 -3.34 12.99 6.35
N LEU A 35 -2.73 14.18 6.35
CA LEU A 35 -1.66 14.56 7.27
C LEU A 35 -2.22 15.52 8.33
N ASP A 36 -2.14 15.13 9.59
CA ASP A 36 -2.53 15.94 10.75
C ASP A 36 -1.29 16.63 11.34
N ILE A 37 -1.26 17.95 11.23
CA ILE A 37 -0.25 18.82 11.85
C ILE A 37 -0.96 19.63 12.94
N ASN A 38 -0.72 19.29 14.20
CA ASN A 38 -1.25 20.01 15.36
C ASN A 38 -2.78 20.23 15.32
N GLY A 39 -3.54 19.24 14.85
CA GLY A 39 -5.00 19.28 14.75
C GLY A 39 -5.53 19.85 13.44
N THR A 40 -4.67 20.28 12.51
CA THR A 40 -5.05 20.69 11.16
C THR A 40 -4.80 19.56 10.18
N VAL A 41 -5.85 19.12 9.48
CA VAL A 41 -5.78 18.02 8.52
C VAL A 41 -5.58 18.55 7.10
N PHE A 42 -4.48 18.16 6.47
CA PHE A 42 -4.14 18.41 5.08
C PHE A 42 -4.45 17.17 4.23
N LYS A 43 -4.92 17.40 3.01
CA LYS A 43 -5.27 16.33 2.05
C LYS A 43 -4.33 16.38 0.86
N ASP A 44 -3.59 15.29 0.71
CA ASP A 44 -2.54 15.13 -0.27
C ASP A 44 -2.80 13.89 -1.11
N ILE A 45 -2.19 13.84 -2.29
CA ILE A 45 -2.17 12.66 -3.15
C ILE A 45 -0.75 12.13 -3.19
N MET A 46 -0.57 10.88 -2.75
CA MET A 46 0.72 10.18 -2.81
C MET A 46 0.66 9.11 -3.91
N VAL A 47 1.57 9.14 -4.85
CA VAL A 47 1.81 8.03 -5.78
C VAL A 47 3.05 7.31 -5.29
N LEU A 48 2.92 6.02 -4.95
CA LEU A 48 4.01 5.19 -4.45
C LEU A 48 4.23 4.03 -5.41
N GLN A 49 5.49 3.76 -5.77
CA GLN A 49 5.86 2.62 -6.60
C GLN A 49 7.24 2.08 -6.22
N GLY A 50 7.43 0.78 -6.38
CA GLY A 50 8.75 0.17 -6.31
C GLY A 50 9.56 0.55 -7.56
N LYS A 51 10.81 0.97 -7.37
CA LYS A 51 11.62 1.51 -8.47
C LYS A 51 12.11 0.42 -9.42
N ASP A 52 12.50 -0.73 -8.88
CA ASP A 52 13.11 -1.82 -9.65
C ASP A 52 12.13 -2.98 -9.89
N GLN A 53 11.11 -3.12 -9.04
CA GLN A 53 10.09 -4.16 -9.09
C GLN A 53 8.81 -3.67 -8.42
N PRO A 54 7.62 -4.18 -8.80
CA PRO A 54 6.37 -3.87 -8.12
C PRO A 54 6.44 -4.17 -6.62
N MET A 55 5.80 -3.32 -5.81
CA MET A 55 5.63 -3.56 -4.39
C MET A 55 4.48 -4.53 -4.18
N THR A 56 4.78 -5.66 -3.55
CA THR A 56 3.78 -6.66 -3.18
C THR A 56 3.83 -6.89 -1.69
N LEU A 57 2.67 -7.12 -1.08
CA LEU A 57 2.57 -7.34 0.36
C LEU A 57 3.36 -8.58 0.81
N ASN A 58 3.39 -9.61 -0.06
CA ASN A 58 3.96 -10.91 0.29
C ASN A 58 5.48 -10.84 0.49
N ASN A 59 6.16 -10.17 -0.44
CA ASN A 59 7.61 -10.02 -0.42
C ASN A 59 8.00 -8.80 -1.25
N PHE A 60 8.51 -7.79 -0.57
CA PHE A 60 9.14 -6.64 -1.20
C PHE A 60 10.33 -6.22 -0.36
N LYS A 61 11.44 -5.90 -1.01
CA LYS A 61 12.56 -5.18 -0.38
C LYS A 61 13.28 -4.42 -1.47
N GLY A 62 13.36 -3.11 -1.33
CA GLY A 62 14.05 -2.32 -2.35
C GLY A 62 13.73 -0.84 -2.33
N PRO A 63 14.29 -0.11 -3.31
CA PRO A 63 14.07 1.31 -3.46
C PRO A 63 12.64 1.61 -3.92
N LEU A 64 12.15 2.75 -3.46
CA LEU A 64 10.85 3.35 -3.78
C LEU A 64 11.05 4.61 -4.61
N ALA A 65 10.07 4.91 -5.45
CA ALA A 65 9.95 6.17 -6.14
C ALA A 65 8.48 6.61 -6.18
N GLY A 66 8.24 7.86 -6.55
CA GLY A 66 6.87 8.36 -6.69
C GLY A 66 6.77 9.87 -6.56
N THR A 67 5.60 10.34 -6.14
CA THR A 67 5.35 11.75 -5.88
C THR A 67 4.40 11.97 -4.73
N ILE A 68 4.58 13.06 -3.98
CA ILE A 68 3.52 13.64 -3.13
C ILE A 68 3.07 14.95 -3.77
N GLU A 69 1.76 15.10 -3.89
CA GLU A 69 1.11 16.31 -4.35
C GLU A 69 0.24 16.87 -3.24
N VAL A 70 0.59 18.06 -2.78
CA VAL A 70 -0.24 18.85 -1.88
C VAL A 70 -1.12 19.74 -2.75
N THR A 71 -2.42 19.43 -2.77
CA THR A 71 -3.37 19.98 -3.74
C THR A 71 -3.35 21.51 -3.75
N GLY A 72 -3.05 22.10 -4.91
CA GLY A 72 -3.01 23.55 -5.08
C GLY A 72 -1.78 24.26 -4.49
N MET A 73 -0.82 23.51 -3.93
CA MET A 73 0.41 24.07 -3.36
C MET A 73 1.65 23.62 -4.12
N PHE A 74 1.98 22.32 -4.10
CA PHE A 74 3.17 21.81 -4.77
C PHE A 74 3.08 20.32 -5.08
N LYS A 75 3.97 19.87 -5.97
CA LYS A 75 4.23 18.46 -6.25
C LYS A 75 5.71 18.20 -6.12
N SER A 76 6.08 17.16 -5.37
CA SER A 76 7.46 16.78 -5.14
C SER A 76 7.65 15.30 -5.41
N SER A 77 8.81 14.94 -5.97
CA SER A 77 9.22 13.55 -6.07
C SER A 77 9.50 12.98 -4.68
N LEU A 78 9.15 11.71 -4.48
CA LEU A 78 9.57 10.95 -3.31
C LEU A 78 10.60 9.90 -3.71
N GLU A 79 11.57 9.69 -2.83
CA GLU A 79 12.57 8.64 -2.94
C GLU A 79 12.75 7.97 -1.57
N GLY A 80 12.92 6.66 -1.56
CA GLY A 80 13.00 5.92 -0.31
C GLY A 80 13.30 4.44 -0.46
N VAL A 81 13.00 3.69 0.59
CA VAL A 81 13.12 2.24 0.65
C VAL A 81 11.93 1.64 1.37
N GLY A 82 11.55 0.42 0.98
CA GLY A 82 10.49 -0.32 1.63
C GLY A 82 10.87 -1.77 1.86
N SER A 83 10.16 -2.41 2.79
CA SER A 83 10.26 -3.83 3.06
C SER A 83 8.92 -4.38 3.50
N CYS A 84 8.44 -5.45 2.86
CA CYS A 84 7.24 -6.19 3.22
C CYS A 84 7.52 -7.68 3.23
N ASN A 85 7.01 -8.38 4.25
CA ASN A 85 7.21 -9.80 4.46
C ASN A 85 5.95 -10.40 5.09
N LEU A 86 5.40 -11.40 4.40
CA LEU A 86 4.20 -12.13 4.82
C LEU A 86 4.40 -12.91 6.13
N ASP A 87 5.54 -13.59 6.26
CA ASP A 87 5.79 -14.57 7.33
C ASP A 87 5.76 -13.94 8.72
N ASN A 88 6.18 -12.68 8.82
CA ASN A 88 6.16 -11.91 10.06
C ASN A 88 5.12 -10.77 10.06
N SER A 89 4.28 -10.69 9.02
CA SER A 89 3.24 -9.66 8.87
C SER A 89 3.77 -8.24 9.03
N THR A 90 4.95 -7.96 8.47
CA THR A 90 5.57 -6.63 8.50
C THR A 90 5.55 -6.00 7.11
N CYS A 91 5.22 -4.71 7.04
CA CYS A 91 5.33 -3.95 5.81
C CYS A 91 5.53 -2.48 6.16
N ALA A 92 6.70 -1.94 5.85
CA ALA A 92 7.13 -0.60 6.25
C ALA A 92 7.88 0.09 5.11
N PHE A 93 7.78 1.42 5.09
CA PHE A 93 8.32 2.28 4.06
C PHE A 93 8.88 3.55 4.69
N ASP A 94 10.11 3.89 4.30
CA ASP A 94 10.77 5.13 4.69
C ASP A 94 11.13 5.88 3.40
N PHE A 95 10.66 7.11 3.26
CA PHE A 95 10.95 7.94 2.10
C PHE A 95 11.06 9.41 2.48
N PHE A 96 11.54 10.25 1.57
CA PHE A 96 11.57 11.68 1.77
C PHE A 96 11.10 12.41 0.53
N ILE A 97 10.69 13.66 0.72
CA ILE A 97 10.49 14.64 -0.35
C ILE A 97 11.32 15.88 -0.06
N ILE A 98 11.53 16.70 -1.09
CA ILE A 98 12.01 18.07 -0.93
C ILE A 98 10.82 19.01 -1.14
N ALA A 99 10.36 19.64 -0.07
CA ALA A 99 9.34 20.67 -0.13
C ALA A 99 10.00 22.03 -0.30
N ASN A 100 9.36 22.92 -1.06
CA ASN A 100 9.86 24.26 -1.31
C ASN A 100 8.82 25.28 -0.87
N GLU A 101 9.17 26.14 0.07
CA GLU A 101 8.31 27.19 0.59
C GLU A 101 9.11 28.49 0.70
N ASN A 102 8.56 29.60 0.16
CA ASN A 102 9.17 30.92 0.28
C ASN A 102 10.68 30.97 -0.08
N THR A 103 11.07 30.29 -1.17
CA THR A 103 12.47 30.14 -1.65
C THR A 103 13.40 29.27 -0.80
N GLN A 104 12.89 28.65 0.26
CA GLN A 104 13.63 27.70 1.08
C GLN A 104 13.20 26.28 0.74
N SER A 105 14.18 25.38 0.66
CA SER A 105 13.94 23.95 0.49
C SER A 105 14.12 23.26 1.83
N PHE A 106 13.19 22.39 2.20
CA PHE A 106 13.30 21.56 3.39
C PHE A 106 12.99 20.10 3.05
N LYS A 107 13.73 19.20 3.69
CA LYS A 107 13.55 17.77 3.55
C LYS A 107 12.51 17.30 4.58
N VAL A 108 11.46 16.66 4.09
CA VAL A 108 10.46 16.00 4.94
C VAL A 108 10.63 14.50 4.82
N ILE A 109 10.82 13.84 5.95
CA ILE A 109 11.05 12.39 6.05
C ILE A 109 9.75 11.74 6.50
N TYR A 110 9.27 10.75 5.76
CA TYR A 110 8.07 10.00 6.06
C TYR A 110 8.45 8.58 6.44
N LYS A 111 7.92 8.13 7.57
CA LYS A 111 8.00 6.73 8.00
C LYS A 111 6.59 6.19 8.12
N MET A 112 6.28 5.12 7.40
CA MET A 112 4.96 4.52 7.43
C MET A 112 5.01 3.00 7.43
N GLN A 113 3.91 2.41 7.85
CA GLN A 113 3.72 0.98 7.90
C GLN A 113 2.27 0.60 7.63
N LEU A 114 2.06 -0.64 7.23
CA LEU A 114 0.78 -1.31 7.30
C LEU A 114 0.62 -1.90 8.71
N GLU A 115 -0.39 -1.44 9.43
CA GLU A 115 -0.67 -1.94 10.79
C GLU A 115 -1.03 -3.43 10.76
N GLN A 116 -0.64 -4.18 11.80
CA GLN A 116 -0.82 -5.64 11.84
C GLN A 116 -2.28 -6.09 11.64
N ASN A 117 -3.23 -5.33 12.17
CA ASN A 117 -4.65 -5.60 12.00
C ASN A 117 -5.10 -5.38 10.55
N ASP A 118 -4.63 -4.32 9.89
CA ASP A 118 -4.95 -4.02 8.49
C ASP A 118 -4.27 -5.05 7.56
N PHE A 119 -3.05 -5.47 7.90
CA PHE A 119 -2.34 -6.57 7.25
C PHE A 119 -3.16 -7.86 7.28
N THR A 120 -3.63 -8.26 8.46
CA THR A 120 -4.41 -9.50 8.65
C THR A 120 -5.71 -9.47 7.84
N LYS A 121 -6.43 -8.34 7.85
CA LYS A 121 -7.66 -8.18 7.08
C LYS A 121 -7.42 -8.28 5.58
N LEU A 122 -6.31 -7.75 5.09
CA LEU A 122 -5.95 -7.82 3.66
C LEU A 122 -5.68 -9.26 3.23
N ILE A 123 -4.86 -10.01 3.97
CA ILE A 123 -4.51 -11.40 3.61
C ILE A 123 -5.69 -12.37 3.74
N ASN A 124 -6.64 -12.08 4.64
CA ASN A 124 -7.86 -12.86 4.81
C ASN A 124 -8.96 -12.46 3.81
N GLY A 125 -8.75 -11.42 2.99
CA GLY A 125 -9.75 -10.90 2.07
C GLY A 125 -10.94 -10.21 2.76
N GLU A 126 -10.81 -9.86 4.04
CA GLU A 126 -11.83 -9.12 4.81
C GLU A 126 -11.93 -7.66 4.36
N THR A 127 -10.85 -7.12 3.78
CA THR A 127 -10.82 -5.80 3.15
C THR A 127 -10.00 -5.84 1.87
N LYS A 128 -10.33 -4.94 0.94
CA LYS A 128 -9.51 -4.62 -0.23
C LYS A 128 -8.84 -3.25 -0.12
N GLN A 129 -9.22 -2.47 0.89
CA GLN A 129 -8.67 -1.14 1.12
C GLN A 129 -7.30 -1.27 1.81
N ILE A 130 -6.27 -0.69 1.20
CA ILE A 130 -4.95 -0.63 1.79
C ILE A 130 -4.88 0.65 2.62
N ARG A 131 -4.47 0.53 3.87
CA ARG A 131 -4.35 1.65 4.80
C ARG A 131 -2.96 1.66 5.44
N LEU A 132 -2.14 2.63 5.04
CA LEU A 132 -0.82 2.87 5.61
C LEU A 132 -0.93 3.99 6.65
N THR A 133 -0.24 3.83 7.77
CA THR A 133 -0.15 4.89 8.78
C THR A 133 1.30 5.25 9.03
N GLY A 134 1.54 6.51 9.35
CA GLY A 134 2.90 6.98 9.50
C GLY A 134 3.04 8.30 10.21
N THR A 135 4.28 8.77 10.28
CA THR A 135 4.66 10.07 10.85
C THR A 135 5.65 10.75 9.91
N ALA A 136 5.42 12.03 9.68
CA ALA A 136 6.30 12.91 8.94
C ALA A 136 7.21 13.65 9.93
N TYR A 137 8.47 13.83 9.56
CA TYR A 137 9.51 14.46 10.34
C TYR A 137 10.25 15.50 9.50
N LEU A 138 10.77 16.52 10.16
CA LEU A 138 11.75 17.44 9.59
C LEU A 138 13.16 16.81 9.66
N GLU A 139 14.12 17.41 8.96
CA GLU A 139 15.50 16.92 8.88
C GLU A 139 16.22 16.87 10.24
N ASP A 140 15.83 17.75 11.16
CA ASP A 140 16.34 17.77 12.54
C ASP A 140 15.75 16.65 13.43
N GLY A 141 14.82 15.85 12.90
CA GLY A 141 14.12 14.77 13.60
C GLY A 141 12.86 15.23 14.33
N SER A 142 12.52 16.52 14.29
CA SER A 142 11.27 17.03 14.88
C SER A 142 10.06 16.43 14.17
N GLU A 143 9.06 15.99 14.94
CA GLU A 143 7.79 15.51 14.39
C GLU A 143 7.04 16.68 13.73
N LEU A 144 6.69 16.50 12.45
CA LEU A 144 5.84 17.42 11.71
C LEU A 144 4.37 17.07 11.92
N GLY A 145 4.02 15.78 11.84
CA GLY A 145 2.64 15.34 11.98
C GLY A 145 2.44 13.85 11.67
N LYS A 146 1.25 13.35 11.98
CA LYS A 146 0.86 11.96 11.73
C LYS A 146 -0.01 11.88 10.50
N PHE A 147 0.10 10.79 9.75
CA PHE A 147 -0.69 10.63 8.54
C PHE A 147 -1.27 9.24 8.37
N VAL A 148 -2.33 9.20 7.57
CA VAL A 148 -2.95 7.98 7.06
C VAL A 148 -3.03 8.11 5.54
N ALA A 149 -2.58 7.09 4.82
CA ALA A 149 -2.67 6.99 3.37
C ALA A 149 -3.53 5.78 2.98
N THR A 150 -4.59 6.00 2.19
CA THR A 150 -5.53 4.96 1.79
C THR A 150 -5.61 4.78 0.27
N LYS A 151 -5.65 3.52 -0.17
CA LYS A 151 -5.86 3.09 -1.56
C LYS A 151 -7.04 2.12 -1.64
#